data_AF-A0A5C1AJ41-F1
#
_entry.id   AF-A0A5C1AJ41-F1
#
_cell.length_a   1.000
_cell.length_b   1.000
_cell.length_c   1.000
_cell.angle_alpha   90.00
_cell.angle_beta   90.00
_cell.angle_gamma   90.00
#
_symmetry.space_group_name_H-M   'P 1'
#
loop_
_entity.id
_entity.type
_entity.pdbx_description
1 polymer ?
#
loop_
_entity_poly.entity_id
_entity_poly.type
_entity_poly.pdbx_seq_one_letter_code
_entity_poly.pdbx_strand_id
1 'polypeptide(L)' 'MKKRKKLQVFISSTYVDMRKERQAAVEAILEAGHIPAGMELFAAGGEAQLKIIHRWIDDSDVFVLLY' A
#
# COMPACT_ATOMS: atom_id res chain seq x y z
N MET A 1 -12.00 -26.82 -1.80
CA MET A 1 -10.94 -26.00 -1.15
C MET A 1 -11.41 -24.54 -1.11
N LYS A 2 -11.43 -23.89 0.05
CA LYS A 2 -11.80 -22.46 0.18
C LYS A 2 -10.70 -21.62 -0.49
N LYS A 3 -11.05 -20.83 -1.51
CA LYS A 3 -10.11 -19.84 -2.10
C LYS A 3 -9.68 -18.89 -0.99
N ARG A 4 -8.37 -18.69 -0.79
CA ARG A 4 -7.88 -17.63 0.09
C ARG A 4 -8.32 -16.28 -0.50
N LYS A 5 -8.94 -15.44 0.32
CA LYS A 5 -9.39 -14.10 -0.11
C LYS A 5 -8.16 -13.28 -0.48
N LYS A 6 -8.20 -12.58 -1.61
CA LYS A 6 -7.20 -11.55 -1.93
C LYS A 6 -7.52 -10.31 -1.10
N LEU A 7 -6.51 -9.77 -0.43
CA LEU A 7 -6.63 -8.55 0.38
C LEU A 7 -5.94 -7.41 -0.35
N GLN A 8 -6.50 -6.21 -0.26
CA GLN A 8 -5.80 -4.98 -0.57
C GLN A 8 -5.11 -4.45 0.69
N VAL A 9 -3.82 -4.12 0.58
CA VAL A 9 -2.97 -3.72 1.70
C VAL A 9 -2.37 -2.35 1.41
N PHE A 10 -2.79 -1.34 2.16
CA PHE A 10 -2.20 0.00 2.08
C PHE A 10 -0.88 0.05 2.86
N ILE A 11 0.19 0.54 2.24
CA ILE A 11 1.53 0.61 2.81
C ILE A 11 1.95 2.08 2.97
N SER A 12 2.32 2.45 4.19
CA SER A 12 2.87 3.77 4.53
C SER A 12 4.11 3.64 5.40
N SER A 13 4.81 4.75 5.62
CA SER A 13 5.95 4.83 6.52
C SER A 13 6.04 6.20 7.19
N THR A 14 6.61 6.23 8.40
CA THR A 14 6.83 7.47 9.15
C THR A 14 7.85 8.39 8.46
N TYR A 15 8.89 7.80 7.87
CA TYR A 15 9.97 8.56 7.22
C TYR A 15 9.96 8.39 5.70
N VAL A 16 10.31 9.47 4.99
CA VAL A 16 10.27 9.54 3.53
C VAL A 16 11.35 8.69 2.86
N ASP A 17 12.46 8.47 3.55
CA ASP A 17 13.66 7.75 3.11
C ASP A 17 13.53 6.22 3.21
N MET A 18 12.48 5.70 3.87
CA MET A 18 12.18 4.27 3.98
C MET A 18 11.67 3.61 2.68
N ARG A 19 12.14 4.09 1.52
CA ARG A 19 11.70 3.61 0.20
C ARG A 19 12.00 2.12 0.01
N LYS A 20 13.14 1.65 0.51
CA LYS A 20 13.58 0.25 0.35
C LYS A 20 12.69 -0.70 1.13
N GLU A 21 12.31 -0.31 2.34
CA GLU A 21 11.46 -1.07 3.24
C GLU A 21 10.03 -1.10 2.70
N ARG A 22 9.52 0.03 2.19
CA ARG A 22 8.23 0.07 1.48
C ARG A 22 8.24 -0.85 0.26
N GLN A 23 9.31 -0.85 -0.53
CA GLN A 23 9.44 -1.71 -1.70
C GLN A 23 9.48 -3.20 -1.32
N ALA A 24 10.22 -3.57 -0.28
CA ALA A 24 10.24 -4.93 0.23
C ALA A 24 8.86 -5.39 0.72
N ALA A 25 8.08 -4.51 1.36
CA ALA A 25 6.70 -4.80 1.76
C ALA A 25 5.79 -5.03 0.54
N VAL A 26 5.92 -4.20 -0.51
CA VAL A 26 5.17 -4.36 -1.78
C VAL A 26 5.45 -5.75 -2.38
N GLU A 27 6.72 -6.13 -2.49
CA GLU A 27 7.13 -7.43 -3.05
C GLU A 27 6.57 -8.60 -2.24
N ALA A 28 6.71 -8.56 -0.92
CA ALA A 28 6.18 -9.61 -0.03
C ALA A 28 4.64 -9.76 -0.15
N ILE A 29 3.91 -8.65 -0.29
CA ILE A 29 2.45 -8.66 -0.47
C ILE A 29 2.06 -9.29 -1.82
N LEU A 30 2.79 -8.97 -2.88
CA LEU A 30 2.59 -9.57 -4.20
C LEU A 30 2.88 -11.07 -4.20
N GLU A 31 4.00 -11.48 -3.59
CA GLU A 31 4.38 -12.90 -3.43
C GLU A 31 3.34 -13.69 -2.63
N ALA A 32 2.72 -13.06 -1.62
CA ALA A 32 1.61 -13.64 -0.87
C ALA A 32 0.29 -13.73 -1.66
N GLY A 33 0.23 -13.19 -2.88
CA GLY A 33 -0.95 -13.20 -3.74
C GLY A 33 -1.99 -12.12 -3.40
N HIS A 34 -1.55 -11.05 -2.72
CA HIS A 34 -2.37 -9.91 -2.31
C HIS A 34 -2.07 -8.67 -3.17
N ILE A 35 -2.82 -7.58 -2.95
CA ILE A 35 -2.78 -6.36 -3.75
C ILE A 35 -2.16 -5.25 -2.89
N PRO A 36 -0.93 -4.79 -3.17
CA PRO A 36 -0.37 -3.63 -2.48
C PRO A 36 -1.00 -2.34 -3.01
N ALA A 37 -1.28 -1.40 -2.10
CA ALA A 37 -1.71 -0.04 -2.38
C ALA A 37 -0.77 0.94 -1.68
N GLY A 38 -0.40 2.02 -2.34
CA GLY A 38 0.53 2.99 -1.76
C GLY A 38 0.96 4.06 -2.76
N MET A 39 1.38 5.20 -2.21
CA MET A 39 1.77 6.42 -2.94
C MET A 39 2.84 6.22 -4.00
N GLU A 40 3.74 5.25 -3.82
CA GLU A 40 4.87 4.98 -4.74
C GLU A 40 4.41 4.28 -6.03
N LEU A 41 3.25 3.61 -6.01
CA LEU A 41 2.77 2.79 -7.12
C LEU A 41 1.98 3.59 -8.17
N PHE A 42 1.52 4.80 -7.84
CA PHE A 42 0.85 5.66 -8.81
C PHE A 42 1.35 7.10 -8.66
N ALA A 43 1.95 7.61 -9.73
CA ALA A 43 2.46 8.97 -9.81
C ALA A 43 1.34 9.97 -9.45
N ALA A 44 1.50 10.69 -8.34
CA ALA A 44 0.62 11.80 -8.02
C ALA A 44 1.45 13.02 -7.65
N GLY A 45 1.24 14.09 -8.41
CA GLY A 45 1.65 15.45 -8.08
C GLY A 45 0.40 16.30 -7.86
N GLY A 46 0.34 17.04 -6.74
CA GLY A 46 -0.66 18.07 -6.46
C GLY A 46 -1.70 17.72 -5.37
N GLU A 47 -2.51 18.71 -4.97
CA GLU A 47 -3.52 18.63 -3.88
C GLU A 47 -4.58 17.52 -4.05
N ALA A 48 -4.77 17.01 -5.28
CA ALA A 48 -5.62 15.85 -5.55
C ALA A 48 -5.10 14.56 -4.88
N GLN A 49 -3.82 14.50 -4.52
CA GLN A 49 -3.17 13.33 -3.96
C GLN A 49 -3.71 12.92 -2.59
N LEU A 50 -4.04 13.88 -1.71
CA LEU A 50 -4.50 13.55 -0.35
C LEU A 50 -5.86 12.81 -0.37
N LYS A 51 -6.79 13.25 -1.22
CA LYS A 51 -8.10 12.59 -1.39
C LYS A 51 -7.95 11.18 -1.95
N ILE A 52 -6.97 10.98 -2.85
CA ILE A 52 -6.66 9.66 -3.42
C ILE A 52 -6.09 8.74 -2.34
N ILE A 53 -5.18 9.24 -1.50
CA ILE A 53 -4.63 8.49 -0.37
C ILE A 53 -5.75 8.02 0.55
N HIS A 54 -6.63 8.93 0.98
CA HIS A 54 -7.75 8.57 1.86
C HIS A 54 -8.62 7.49 1.24
N ARG A 55 -8.96 7.62 -0.04
CA ARG A 55 -9.73 6.60 -0.75
C ARG A 55 -9.03 5.24 -0.78
N TRP A 56 -7.72 5.19 -1.02
CA TRP A 56 -6.99 3.93 -1.01
C TRP A 56 -6.89 3.30 0.38
N ILE A 57 -6.83 4.11 1.43
CA ILE A 57 -6.91 3.62 2.81
C ILE A 57 -8.29 3.00 3.03
N ASP A 58 -9.36 3.71 2.67
CA ASP A 58 -10.74 3.25 2.84
C ASP A 58 -11.05 1.99 2.03
N ASP A 59 -10.50 1.88 0.82
CA ASP A 59 -10.67 0.72 -0.07
C ASP A 59 -9.81 -0.49 0.36
N SER A 60 -8.85 -0.31 1.28
CA SER A 60 -7.95 -1.39 1.69
C SER A 60 -8.50 -2.24 2.83
N ASP A 61 -8.30 -3.56 2.74
CA ASP A 61 -8.64 -4.50 3.81
C ASP A 61 -7.66 -4.39 5.00
N VAL A 62 -6.43 -3.92 4.77
CA VAL A 62 -5.36 -3.82 5.77
C VAL A 62 -4.57 -2.53 5.57
N PHE A 63 -4.17 -1.89 6.69
CA PHE A 63 -3.27 -0.75 6.71
C PHE A 63 -1.97 -1.11 7.43
N VAL A 64 -0.82 -0.93 6.77
CA VAL A 64 0.52 -1.18 7.31
C VAL A 64 1.30 0.12 7.40
N LEU A 65 1.86 0.38 8.58
CA LEU A 65 2.74 1.51 8.84
C LEU A 65 4.14 1.02 9.23
N LEU A 66 5.14 1.43 8.47
CA LEU A 66 6.55 1.18 8.76
C LEU A 66 7.11 2.33 9.62
N TYR A 67 7.93 2.00 10.62
CA TYR A 67 8.55 2.93 11.56
C TYR A 67 10.06 2.76 11.62
#